data_AF-A0A974BNK0-F1
#
_entry.id   AF-A0A974BNK0-F1
#
_cell.length_a   1.000
_cell.length_b   1.000
_cell.length_c   1.000
_cell.angle_alpha   90.00
_cell.angle_beta   90.00
_cell.angle_gamma   90.00
#
_symmetry.space_group_name_H-M   'P 1'
#
loop_
_entity.id
_entity.type
_entity.pdbx_description
1 polymer ?
#
loop_
_entity_poly.entity_id
_entity_poly.type
_entity_poly.pdbx_seq_one_letter_code
_entity_poly.pdbx_strand_id
1 'polypeptide(L)'
;MFRCFFLLALLSGCAKCAVIPGELYMPSRASALGMHDRTIRDEDITGSSQWYKSIGPQYSRLQHEEGSSVWCPVGLLQPEDVQFPQIDLHNLPLVVLAGNFRQDS
;
A
#
# COMPACT_ATOMS: atom_id res chain seq x y z
N MET A 1 -46.26 33.11 -14.38
CA MET A 1 -45.18 32.74 -15.32
C MET A 1 -43.79 32.54 -14.66
N PHE A 2 -43.65 32.45 -13.33
CA PHE A 2 -42.34 32.31 -12.67
C PHE A 2 -42.06 30.93 -12.05
N ARG A 3 -43.02 29.99 -12.10
CA ARG A 3 -42.86 28.66 -11.46
C ARG A 3 -42.13 27.62 -12.31
N CYS A 4 -42.08 27.77 -13.64
CA CYS A 4 -41.36 26.82 -14.50
C CYS A 4 -39.85 27.06 -14.54
N PHE A 5 -39.39 28.29 -14.34
CA PHE A 5 -37.95 28.62 -14.37
C PHE A 5 -37.17 28.03 -13.20
N PHE A 6 -37.80 27.87 -12.03
CA PHE A 6 -37.14 27.27 -10.86
C PHE A 6 -36.95 25.75 -10.99
N LEU A 7 -37.81 25.06 -11.73
CA LEU A 7 -37.71 23.60 -11.92
C LEU A 7 -36.60 23.21 -12.91
N LEU A 8 -36.25 24.09 -13.85
CA LEU A 8 -35.13 23.88 -14.78
C LEU A 8 -33.76 24.12 -14.12
N ALA A 9 -33.69 24.89 -13.03
CA ALA A 9 -32.45 25.16 -12.31
C ALA A 9 -31.96 23.98 -11.46
N LEU A 10 -32.85 23.06 -11.07
CA LEU A 10 -32.52 21.90 -10.22
C LEU A 10 -31.98 20.69 -11.01
N LEU A 11 -32.12 20.68 -12.33
CA LEU A 11 -31.61 19.62 -13.21
C LEU A 11 -30.21 19.91 -13.76
N SER A 12 -29.63 21.08 -13.46
CA SER A 12 -28.21 21.37 -13.70
C SER A 12 -27.34 20.83 -12.56
N GLY A 13 -27.63 19.60 -12.13
CA GLY A 13 -26.64 18.79 -11.44
C GLY A 13 -25.59 18.46 -12.49
N CYS A 14 -24.52 19.25 -12.53
CA CYS A 14 -23.31 18.92 -13.25
C CYS A 14 -22.79 17.62 -12.66
N ALA A 15 -23.26 16.49 -13.21
CA ALA A 15 -22.53 15.25 -13.13
C ALA A 15 -21.22 15.53 -13.85
N LYS A 16 -20.24 16.03 -13.11
CA LYS A 16 -18.84 15.87 -13.44
C LYS A 16 -18.59 14.37 -13.37
N CYS A 17 -19.05 13.64 -14.38
CA CYS A 17 -18.42 12.40 -14.75
C CYS A 17 -17.03 12.83 -15.21
N ALA A 18 -16.12 12.95 -14.26
CA ALA A 18 -14.71 13.05 -14.56
C ALA A 18 -14.35 11.69 -15.17
N VAL A 19 -14.51 11.59 -16.48
CA VAL A 19 -13.67 10.69 -17.27
C VAL A 19 -12.27 11.20 -16.99
N ILE A 20 -11.56 10.59 -16.05
CA ILE A 20 -10.13 10.82 -15.91
C ILE A 20 -9.54 10.16 -17.16
N PRO A 21 -9.10 10.93 -18.18
CA PRO A 21 -8.38 10.34 -19.30
C PRO A 21 -7.18 9.63 -18.68
N GLY A 22 -6.80 8.46 -19.22
CA GLY A 22 -5.77 7.56 -18.69
C GLY A 22 -4.34 8.12 -18.65
N GLU A 23 -4.17 9.40 -18.36
CA GLU A 23 -2.92 9.96 -17.86
C GLU A 23 -2.89 9.69 -16.36
N LEU A 24 -2.40 8.50 -16.01
CA LEU A 24 -2.06 8.19 -14.63
C LEU A 24 -1.04 9.26 -14.20
N TYR A 25 -1.48 10.26 -13.43
CA TYR A 25 -0.60 11.26 -12.85
C TYR A 25 0.33 10.52 -11.88
N MET A 26 1.43 10.03 -12.43
CA MET A 26 2.50 9.43 -11.67
C MET A 26 3.14 10.57 -10.89
N PRO A 27 3.08 10.56 -9.54
CA PRO A 27 3.72 11.62 -8.77
C PRO A 27 5.19 11.64 -9.16
N SER A 28 5.68 12.81 -9.59
CA SER A 28 7.09 13.02 -9.94
C SER A 28 8.04 12.77 -8.76
N ARG A 29 7.47 12.57 -7.56
CA ARG A 29 8.16 12.19 -6.33
C ARG A 29 7.35 11.13 -5.59
N ALA A 30 7.78 9.87 -5.71
CA ALA A 30 7.38 8.84 -4.75
C ALA A 30 8.16 9.06 -3.43
N SER A 31 7.47 8.93 -2.30
CA SER A 31 8.10 8.93 -0.97
C SER A 31 8.02 7.52 -0.39
N ALA A 32 9.01 7.14 0.42
CA ALA A 32 8.99 5.85 1.09
C ALA A 32 7.79 5.76 2.04
N LEU A 33 7.12 4.60 2.09
CA LEU A 33 5.97 4.39 2.96
C LEU A 33 6.33 4.12 4.43
N GLY A 34 7.59 3.77 4.71
CA GLY A 34 8.10 3.71 6.08
C GLY A 34 8.55 2.35 6.61
N MET A 35 8.75 1.36 5.74
CA MET A 35 9.28 0.05 6.16
C MET A 35 10.70 0.14 6.74
N HIS A 36 11.56 0.96 6.12
CA HIS A 36 12.96 1.14 6.52
C HIS A 36 13.12 2.06 7.74
N ASP A 37 12.50 3.23 7.72
CA ASP A 37 12.68 4.28 8.74
C ASP A 37 11.80 4.11 10.00
N ARG A 38 11.03 3.01 10.07
CA ARG A 38 10.11 2.68 11.17
C ARG A 38 8.92 3.64 11.33
N THR A 39 8.61 4.45 10.32
CA THR A 39 7.34 5.21 10.28
C THR A 39 6.13 4.26 10.33
N ILE A 40 6.21 3.13 9.62
CA ILE A 40 5.29 1.99 9.84
C ILE A 40 5.74 1.28 11.11
N ARG A 41 4.87 1.15 12.11
CA ARG A 41 5.23 0.60 13.42
C ARG A 41 5.20 -0.93 13.42
N ASP A 42 5.85 -1.55 14.41
CA ASP A 42 5.94 -3.02 14.47
C ASP A 42 4.56 -3.69 14.62
N GLU A 43 3.64 -3.04 15.36
CA GLU A 43 2.26 -3.50 15.51
C GLU A 43 1.44 -3.47 14.21
N ASP A 44 1.87 -2.64 13.26
CA ASP A 44 1.22 -2.49 11.96
C ASP A 44 1.75 -3.53 10.95
N ILE A 45 2.76 -4.33 11.32
CA ILE A 45 3.33 -5.39 10.47
C ILE A 45 2.99 -6.75 11.08
N THR A 46 2.01 -7.41 10.49
CA THR A 46 1.53 -8.72 10.91
C THR A 46 1.82 -9.78 9.85
N GLY A 47 1.47 -11.03 10.11
CA GLY A 47 1.58 -12.09 9.14
C GLY A 47 0.62 -13.22 9.47
N SER A 48 0.26 -14.01 8.46
CA SER A 48 -0.61 -15.17 8.60
C SER A 48 -0.07 -16.18 9.62
N SER A 49 1.25 -16.35 9.70
CA SER A 49 1.95 -17.17 10.67
C SER A 49 3.42 -16.72 10.84
N GLN A 50 4.13 -17.29 11.80
CA GLN A 50 5.58 -17.11 11.95
C GLN A 50 6.21 -18.33 12.64
N TRP A 51 7.33 -18.84 12.12
CA TRP A 51 7.97 -20.02 12.68
C TRP A 51 8.54 -19.76 14.08
N TYR A 52 9.33 -18.69 14.24
CA TYR A 52 9.88 -18.27 15.52
C TYR A 52 9.58 -16.80 15.80
N LYS A 53 9.53 -16.43 17.09
CA LYS A 53 9.35 -15.03 17.49
C LYS A 53 10.45 -14.10 16.95
N SER A 54 11.67 -14.61 16.79
CA SER A 54 12.83 -13.85 16.28
C SER A 54 12.81 -13.61 14.76
N ILE A 55 11.88 -14.25 14.04
CA ILE A 55 11.69 -14.12 12.59
C ILE A 55 10.26 -13.68 12.26
N GLY A 56 9.64 -12.99 13.21
CA GLY A 56 8.30 -12.43 13.04
C GLY A 56 8.24 -11.36 11.95
N PRO A 57 7.04 -11.05 11.43
CA PRO A 57 6.82 -10.08 10.35
C PRO A 57 7.47 -8.71 10.61
N GLN A 58 7.50 -8.25 11.87
CA GLN A 58 8.08 -6.97 12.26
C GLN A 58 9.58 -6.82 11.94
N TYR A 59 10.29 -7.94 11.77
CA TYR A 59 11.70 -7.95 11.39
C TYR A 59 11.93 -7.92 9.87
N SER A 60 10.89 -8.00 9.05
CA SER A 60 10.98 -7.99 7.57
C SER A 60 11.14 -6.58 6.97
N ARG A 61 11.91 -5.72 7.63
CA ARG A 61 12.12 -4.32 7.21
C ARG A 61 13.22 -4.22 6.16
N LEU A 62 12.99 -3.36 5.16
CA LEU A 62 13.98 -3.11 4.11
C LEU A 62 15.27 -2.53 4.71
N GLN A 63 16.42 -3.08 4.32
CA GLN A 63 17.76 -2.61 4.72
C GLN A 63 17.95 -2.50 6.25
N HIS A 64 17.31 -3.37 7.01
CA HIS A 64 17.44 -3.41 8.47
C HIS A 64 18.03 -4.76 8.88
N GLU A 65 19.01 -4.75 9.78
CA GLU A 65 19.75 -5.96 10.20
C GLU A 65 19.30 -6.51 11.57
N GLU A 66 18.21 -5.99 12.14
CA GLU A 66 17.72 -6.41 13.45
C GLU A 66 16.93 -7.71 13.39
N GLY A 67 17.16 -8.60 14.36
CA GLY A 67 16.61 -9.95 14.33
C GLY A 67 17.19 -10.75 13.16
N SER A 68 16.36 -11.51 12.46
CA SER A 68 16.79 -12.26 11.27
C SER A 68 16.71 -11.46 9.97
N SER A 69 16.19 -10.22 10.01
CA SER A 69 15.90 -9.40 8.81
C SER A 69 14.95 -10.07 7.81
N VAL A 70 14.28 -11.15 8.22
CA VAL A 70 13.40 -11.96 7.37
C VAL A 70 12.17 -12.37 8.15
N TRP A 71 11.05 -12.49 7.43
CA TRP A 71 9.86 -13.18 7.91
C TRP A 71 9.83 -14.60 7.35
N CYS A 72 9.42 -15.57 8.16
CA CYS A 72 9.27 -16.96 7.72
C CYS A 72 8.02 -17.62 8.34
N PRO A 73 7.11 -18.18 7.53
CA PRO A 73 5.88 -18.81 7.98
C PRO A 73 6.10 -20.17 8.66
N VAL A 74 5.11 -20.67 9.39
CA VAL A 74 5.17 -21.98 10.10
C VAL A 74 5.05 -23.18 9.16
N GLY A 75 4.39 -23.02 8.01
CA GLY A 75 4.03 -24.11 7.09
C GLY A 75 5.07 -24.39 6.01
N LEU A 76 5.06 -25.63 5.49
CA LEU A 76 5.61 -25.92 4.17
C LEU A 76 4.74 -25.20 3.15
N LEU A 77 5.34 -24.38 2.28
CA LEU A 77 4.67 -23.68 1.18
C LEU A 77 4.16 -24.68 0.12
N GLN A 78 3.22 -25.53 0.50
CA GLN A 78 2.44 -26.35 -0.41
C GLN A 78 1.58 -25.41 -1.28
N PRO A 79 1.21 -25.81 -2.51
CA PRO A 79 0.45 -24.95 -3.40
C PRO A 79 -0.86 -24.42 -2.80
N GLU A 80 -1.45 -25.16 -1.86
CA GLU A 80 -2.68 -24.79 -1.17
C GLU A 80 -2.46 -23.93 0.09
N ASP A 81 -1.23 -23.82 0.59
CA ASP A 81 -0.90 -23.06 1.80
C ASP A 81 -0.63 -21.59 1.46
N VAL A 82 -1.57 -20.72 1.83
CA VAL A 82 -1.48 -19.28 1.58
C VAL A 82 -0.89 -18.60 2.81
N GLN A 83 0.37 -18.17 2.68
CA GLN A 83 1.10 -17.44 3.72
C GLN A 83 1.47 -16.04 3.23
N PHE A 84 1.28 -15.03 4.08
CA PHE A 84 1.57 -13.64 3.73
C PHE A 84 1.99 -12.82 4.95
N PRO A 85 2.95 -11.88 4.80
CA PRO A 85 3.05 -10.74 5.68
C PRO A 85 1.99 -9.70 5.27
N GLN A 86 1.52 -8.92 6.23
CA GLN A 86 0.55 -7.86 6.04
C GLN A 86 1.07 -6.58 6.69
N ILE A 87 0.84 -5.46 6.02
CA ILE A 87 1.21 -4.13 6.50
C ILE A 87 -0.06 -3.30 6.53
N ASP A 88 -0.42 -2.80 7.71
CA ASP A 88 -1.49 -1.82 7.87
C ASP A 88 -0.93 -0.41 7.66
N LEU A 89 -1.48 0.31 6.67
CA LEU A 89 -1.07 1.67 6.33
C LEU A 89 -1.91 2.74 7.01
N HIS A 90 -3.00 2.35 7.68
CA HIS A 90 -3.99 3.23 8.34
C HIS A 90 -4.67 4.27 7.43
N ASN A 91 -4.28 4.33 6.16
CA ASN A 91 -4.75 5.24 5.14
C ASN A 91 -4.85 4.47 3.82
N LEU A 92 -5.45 5.10 2.80
CA LEU A 92 -5.55 4.53 1.45
C LEU A 92 -4.59 5.22 0.48
N PRO A 93 -3.25 5.01 0.60
CA PRO A 93 -2.30 5.64 -0.31
C PRO A 93 -2.32 4.96 -1.68
N LEU A 94 -1.93 5.72 -2.71
CA LEU A 94 -1.47 5.12 -3.96
C LEU A 94 -0.10 4.49 -3.72
N VAL A 95 0.00 3.17 -3.89
CA VAL A 95 1.27 2.43 -3.77
C VAL A 95 1.92 2.32 -5.15
N VAL A 96 3.12 2.85 -5.30
CA VAL A 96 3.95 2.73 -6.51
C VAL A 96 5.32 2.15 -6.15
N LEU A 97 5.83 1.24 -6.97
CA LEU A 97 7.18 0.71 -6.83
C LEU A 97 8.15 1.55 -7.67
N ALA A 98 9.16 2.13 -7.02
CA ALA A 98 10.25 2.86 -7.68
C ALA A 98 11.57 2.16 -7.39
N GLY A 99 12.40 1.97 -8.40
CA GLY A 99 13.71 1.33 -8.28
C GLY A 99 14.71 1.97 -9.22
N ASN A 100 15.97 2.01 -8.79
CA ASN A 100 17.10 2.37 -9.64
C ASN A 100 17.89 1.09 -9.90
N PHE A 101 18.19 0.77 -11.15
CA PHE A 101 19.11 -0.31 -11.46
C PHE A 101 20.51 0.09 -11.00
N ARG A 102 21.07 -0.65 -10.04
CA ARG A 102 22.50 -0.57 -9.72
C ARG A 102 23.24 -1.30 -10.83
N GLN A 103 24.01 -0.57 -11.62
CA GLN A 103 24.92 -1.15 -12.60
C GLN A 103 26.25 -1.36 -11.88
N ASP A 104 26.35 -2.47 -11.15
CA ASP A 104 27.58 -2.81 -10.46
C ASP A 104 28.66 -3.14 -11.52
N SER A 105 29.80 -2.46 -11.42
CA SER A 105 30.96 -2.53 -12.34
C SER A 105 31.97 -3.58 -11.91
#